data_AF-A0A7K2WXC2-F1
#
_entry.id   AF-A0A7K2WXC2-F1
#
_cell.length_a   1.000
_cell.length_b   1.000
_cell.length_c   1.000
_cell.angle_alpha   90.00
_cell.angle_beta   90.00
_cell.angle_gamma   90.00
#
_symmetry.space_group_name_H-M   'P 1'
#
loop_
_entity.id
_entity.type
_entity.pdbx_description
1 polymer ?
#
loop_
_entity_poly.entity_id
_entity_poly.type
_entity_poly.pdbx_seq_one_letter_code
_entity_poly.pdbx_strand_id
1 'polypeptide(L)'
;MTRAAVADGGTRREGSPTGPAWEAADLPKDPENRFVRDIVHLHSTMDFRDLPQHLSGAPLYHRHDERDDLITLTVTDDQLPLRYLNGIMGFRLVQYLRLGWISPQLVYRRAVFRETVTHPPGVQNIHTISLCTRTGRIRGYISLACTADRLPLPLDHPRRYRFSTETAHRIDLLGQFAAPGLGTHQVFEIKRFVRDLHMPQGRIAERVPWHLLLGLGRTMVDLGDQVRVVFGDAKEHVALRHFRLTGFDLQVPRGTTPNLPESDLMAPIYRQDVVAVPFVAPVPPDLGDYMDLIRGHLDGRPDLLSLKDMVTSMNARKVASRRQARQHAEQLGKGGTSDHRE
;
A
#
# COMPACT_ATOMS: atom_id res chain seq x y z
N MET A 1 56.31 71.93 -6.71
CA MET A 1 56.83 72.53 -5.47
C MET A 1 55.64 72.76 -4.53
N THR A 2 55.76 72.31 -3.27
CA THR A 2 55.00 72.79 -2.08
C THR A 2 53.49 72.48 -2.09
N ARG A 3 52.96 71.39 -1.50
CA ARG A 3 52.79 71.00 -0.08
C ARG A 3 52.21 72.05 0.88
N ALA A 4 51.27 71.57 1.72
CA ALA A 4 50.71 72.10 2.98
C ALA A 4 49.43 72.96 2.83
N ALA A 5 48.38 72.86 3.68
CA ALA A 5 48.09 71.99 4.82
C ALA A 5 46.66 72.27 5.34
N VAL A 6 46.00 71.20 5.84
CA VAL A 6 45.22 71.07 7.10
C VAL A 6 43.86 71.79 7.28
N ALA A 7 42.85 70.97 7.61
CA ALA A 7 41.89 71.03 8.74
C ALA A 7 40.48 70.63 8.27
N ASP A 8 39.96 69.45 8.63
CA ASP A 8 39.33 69.08 9.91
C ASP A 8 37.80 69.25 9.86
N GLY A 9 37.05 68.25 10.30
CA GLY A 9 35.58 68.29 10.30
C GLY A 9 34.92 66.93 10.18
N GLY A 10 34.53 66.37 11.33
CA GLY A 10 34.00 65.03 11.49
C GLY A 10 32.73 64.67 10.71
N THR A 11 32.43 63.38 10.66
CA THR A 11 31.24 62.80 11.32
C THR A 11 31.24 61.28 11.15
N ARG A 12 31.22 60.58 12.29
CA ARG A 12 30.83 59.17 12.38
C ARG A 12 29.40 59.04 11.87
N ARG A 13 29.16 58.21 10.86
CA ARG A 13 27.88 57.53 10.67
C ARG A 13 28.15 56.04 10.46
N GLU A 14 27.73 55.27 11.45
CA GLU A 14 27.56 53.82 11.38
C GLU A 14 26.55 53.50 10.28
N GLY A 15 27.05 53.02 9.15
CA GLY A 15 26.23 52.40 8.11
C GLY A 15 26.11 50.92 8.41
N SER A 16 25.09 50.54 9.18
CA SER A 16 24.64 49.16 9.23
C SER A 16 24.22 48.73 7.81
N PRO A 17 24.72 47.59 7.29
CA PRO A 17 24.27 47.10 6.00
C PRO A 17 22.80 46.67 6.14
N THR A 18 21.93 47.43 5.50
CA THR A 18 20.55 47.04 5.21
C THR A 18 20.57 45.68 4.52
N GLY A 19 20.19 44.64 5.25
CA GLY A 19 19.93 43.32 4.69
C GLY A 19 18.87 43.40 3.58
N PRO A 20 18.86 42.45 2.63
CA PRO A 20 17.95 42.51 1.50
C PRO A 20 16.49 42.49 1.99
N ALA A 21 15.71 43.45 1.47
CA ALA A 21 14.29 43.65 1.67
C ALA A 21 13.44 42.52 1.04
N TRP A 22 13.55 41.31 1.59
CA TRP A 22 12.55 40.24 1.41
C TRP A 22 11.55 40.19 2.59
N GLU A 23 11.63 41.16 3.52
CA GLU A 23 10.61 41.40 4.52
C GLU A 23 9.27 41.78 3.87
N ALA A 24 8.28 40.94 4.15
CA ALA A 24 6.85 41.13 3.88
C ALA A 24 6.38 41.01 2.42
N ALA A 25 6.88 40.03 1.67
CA ALA A 25 5.99 39.36 0.72
C ALA A 25 4.91 38.65 1.54
N ASP A 26 3.63 39.01 1.36
CA ASP A 26 2.45 38.41 2.01
C ASP A 26 2.61 36.89 2.17
N LEU A 27 3.09 36.47 3.34
CA LEU A 27 3.15 35.06 3.67
C LEU A 27 1.70 34.58 3.66
N PRO A 28 1.38 33.47 2.96
CA PRO A 28 0.02 32.97 2.96
C PRO A 28 -0.46 32.82 4.40
N LYS A 29 -1.64 33.38 4.69
CA LYS A 29 -2.23 33.47 6.05
C LYS A 29 -2.40 32.12 6.75
N ASP A 30 -2.12 31.03 6.05
CA ASP A 30 -2.14 29.66 6.52
C ASP A 30 -0.90 28.89 6.06
N PRO A 31 0.18 28.85 6.88
CA PRO A 31 1.41 28.16 6.53
C PRO A 31 1.24 26.63 6.47
N GLU A 32 0.26 26.07 7.20
CA GLU A 32 -0.07 24.65 7.15
C GLU A 32 -0.63 24.27 5.78
N ASN A 33 -1.63 25.02 5.31
CA ASN A 33 -2.22 24.81 3.98
C ASN A 33 -1.19 25.02 2.86
N ARG A 34 -0.29 25.99 2.99
CA ARG A 34 0.81 26.16 2.03
C ARG A 34 1.71 24.92 2.00
N PHE A 35 2.18 24.46 3.16
CA PHE A 35 3.07 23.30 3.26
C PHE A 35 2.46 22.04 2.64
N VAL A 36 1.18 21.79 2.93
CA VAL A 36 0.43 20.66 2.34
C VAL A 36 0.34 20.79 0.83
N ARG A 37 0.02 21.99 0.30
CA ARG A 37 0.00 22.23 -1.16
C ARG A 37 1.36 21.99 -1.81
N ASP A 38 2.45 22.41 -1.16
CA ASP A 38 3.81 22.25 -1.68
C ASP A 38 4.20 20.76 -1.74
N ILE A 39 3.87 19.96 -0.72
CA ILE A 39 4.06 18.50 -0.74
C ILE A 39 3.23 17.83 -1.84
N VAL A 40 1.96 18.20 -1.94
CA VAL A 40 1.05 17.67 -2.97
C VAL A 40 1.60 17.98 -4.36
N HIS A 41 2.09 19.20 -4.57
CA HIS A 41 2.69 19.61 -5.83
C HIS A 41 3.96 18.78 -6.13
N LEU A 42 4.92 18.76 -5.19
CA LEU A 42 6.18 18.04 -5.31
C LEU A 42 5.99 16.59 -5.78
N HIS A 43 5.13 15.81 -5.10
CA HIS A 43 4.93 14.40 -5.45
C HIS A 43 4.06 14.20 -6.68
N SER A 44 3.22 15.18 -7.05
CA SER A 44 2.44 15.11 -8.30
C SER A 44 3.27 15.35 -9.57
N THR A 45 4.46 15.95 -9.41
CA THR A 45 5.40 16.25 -10.50
C THR A 45 6.54 15.25 -10.62
N MET A 46 6.66 14.30 -9.71
CA MET A 46 7.71 13.27 -9.78
C MET A 46 7.51 12.33 -10.97
N ASP A 47 8.65 11.90 -11.52
CA ASP A 47 8.75 11.00 -12.66
C ASP A 47 9.46 9.70 -12.23
N PHE A 48 8.80 8.57 -12.47
CA PHE A 48 9.28 7.23 -12.15
C PHE A 48 9.52 6.36 -13.40
N ARG A 49 9.57 6.93 -14.62
CA ARG A 49 9.76 6.16 -15.86
C ARG A 49 10.99 5.25 -15.82
N ASP A 50 12.06 5.72 -15.22
CA ASP A 50 13.32 4.98 -15.16
C ASP A 50 13.40 4.01 -13.97
N LEU A 51 12.38 3.96 -13.10
CA LEU A 51 12.38 3.06 -11.94
C LEU A 51 12.74 1.61 -12.30
N PRO A 52 12.14 0.97 -13.33
CA PRO A 52 12.47 -0.42 -13.66
C PRO A 52 13.97 -0.67 -13.91
N GLN A 53 14.69 0.31 -14.46
CA GLN A 53 16.12 0.19 -14.81
C GLN A 53 17.04 0.37 -13.60
N HIS A 54 16.51 0.87 -12.50
CA HIS A 54 17.26 1.16 -11.29
C HIS A 54 16.98 0.19 -10.15
N LEU A 55 16.18 -0.84 -10.36
CA LEU A 55 15.93 -1.87 -9.36
C LEU A 55 17.20 -2.68 -9.08
N SER A 56 17.41 -3.01 -7.81
CA SER A 56 18.41 -4.01 -7.43
C SER A 56 17.85 -5.41 -7.70
N GLY A 57 18.37 -6.09 -8.72
CA GLY A 57 17.93 -7.43 -9.11
C GLY A 57 16.60 -7.45 -9.87
N ALA A 58 16.12 -8.65 -10.17
CA ALA A 58 14.86 -8.84 -10.89
C ALA A 58 13.66 -8.56 -9.95
N PRO A 59 12.65 -7.77 -10.38
CA PRO A 59 11.44 -7.58 -9.60
C PRO A 59 10.72 -8.93 -9.38
N LEU A 60 9.98 -9.05 -8.27
CA LEU A 60 9.13 -10.21 -7.99
C LEU A 60 8.05 -10.39 -9.06
N TYR A 61 7.58 -9.27 -9.61
CA TYR A 61 6.66 -9.25 -10.75
C TYR A 61 6.95 -8.05 -11.64
N HIS A 62 6.88 -8.25 -12.95
CA HIS A 62 6.98 -7.18 -13.94
C HIS A 62 6.04 -7.45 -15.10
N ARG A 63 5.24 -6.43 -15.46
CA ARG A 63 4.41 -6.46 -16.65
C ARG A 63 4.35 -5.08 -17.30
N HIS A 64 4.58 -5.06 -18.60
CA HIS A 64 4.26 -3.93 -19.46
C HIS A 64 2.92 -4.20 -20.17
N ASP A 65 1.99 -3.26 -20.09
CA ASP A 65 0.73 -3.26 -20.81
C ASP A 65 0.68 -2.07 -21.76
N GLU A 66 1.04 -2.34 -23.03
CA GLU A 66 1.09 -1.34 -24.09
C GLU A 66 -0.27 -0.73 -24.40
N ARG A 67 -1.37 -1.43 -24.12
CA ARG A 67 -2.71 -0.92 -24.43
C ARG A 67 -3.10 0.22 -23.51
N ASP A 68 -2.66 0.17 -22.27
CA ASP A 68 -2.97 1.14 -21.22
C ASP A 68 -1.81 2.09 -20.90
N ASP A 69 -0.67 1.96 -21.60
CA ASP A 69 0.57 2.68 -21.29
C ASP A 69 0.98 2.50 -19.82
N LEU A 70 0.90 1.25 -19.31
CA LEU A 70 1.18 0.93 -17.91
C LEU A 70 2.36 -0.05 -17.77
N ILE A 71 3.26 0.24 -16.83
CA ILE A 71 4.18 -0.75 -16.27
C ILE A 71 3.74 -1.05 -14.85
N THR A 72 3.62 -2.33 -14.51
CA THR A 72 3.34 -2.76 -13.13
C THR A 72 4.52 -3.57 -12.61
N LEU A 73 5.02 -3.17 -11.44
CA LEU A 73 6.14 -3.80 -10.76
C LEU A 73 5.68 -4.27 -9.38
N THR A 74 6.13 -5.45 -8.97
CA THR A 74 6.13 -5.86 -7.57
C THR A 74 7.57 -6.08 -7.10
N VAL A 75 7.95 -5.41 -6.03
CA VAL A 75 9.34 -5.34 -5.53
C VAL A 75 9.38 -5.33 -4.02
N THR A 76 10.49 -5.74 -3.42
CA THR A 76 10.72 -5.55 -1.98
C THR A 76 11.33 -4.19 -1.67
N ASP A 77 11.33 -3.78 -0.39
CA ASP A 77 11.99 -2.56 0.09
C ASP A 77 13.44 -2.42 -0.43
N ASP A 78 14.25 -3.47 -0.28
CA ASP A 78 15.69 -3.43 -0.61
C ASP A 78 15.98 -3.41 -2.12
N GLN A 79 14.99 -3.75 -2.96
CA GLN A 79 15.10 -3.62 -4.41
C GLN A 79 14.96 -2.17 -4.88
N LEU A 80 14.38 -1.29 -4.06
CA LEU A 80 14.14 0.09 -4.41
C LEU A 80 15.31 0.98 -3.97
N PRO A 81 15.95 1.71 -4.90
CA PRO A 81 16.84 2.80 -4.50
C PRO A 81 16.09 3.79 -3.62
N LEU A 82 16.75 4.29 -2.57
CA LEU A 82 16.15 5.13 -1.54
C LEU A 82 15.34 6.30 -2.12
N ARG A 83 15.82 6.94 -3.20
CA ARG A 83 15.09 8.04 -3.87
C ARG A 83 13.71 7.63 -4.37
N TYR A 84 13.57 6.44 -4.94
CA TYR A 84 12.29 5.96 -5.46
C TYR A 84 11.37 5.51 -4.33
N LEU A 85 11.91 4.80 -3.33
CA LEU A 85 11.15 4.46 -2.13
C LEU A 85 10.57 5.73 -1.47
N ASN A 86 11.37 6.78 -1.34
CA ASN A 86 10.93 8.07 -0.81
C ASN A 86 9.79 8.69 -1.65
N GLY A 87 9.91 8.67 -2.97
CA GLY A 87 8.88 9.15 -3.88
C GLY A 87 7.58 8.35 -3.81
N ILE A 88 7.67 7.02 -3.70
CA ILE A 88 6.50 6.14 -3.55
C ILE A 88 5.80 6.39 -2.20
N MET A 89 6.56 6.56 -1.11
CA MET A 89 6.00 6.91 0.19
C MET A 89 5.39 8.31 0.21
N GLY A 90 5.94 9.23 -0.57
CA GLY A 90 5.37 10.55 -0.82
C GLY A 90 4.06 10.52 -1.60
N PHE A 91 4.00 9.69 -2.65
CA PHE A 91 2.76 9.44 -3.40
C PHE A 91 1.63 8.98 -2.47
N ARG A 92 1.90 8.00 -1.59
CA ARG A 92 0.92 7.50 -0.62
C ARG A 92 0.42 8.61 0.32
N LEU A 93 1.36 9.35 0.91
CA LEU A 93 1.06 10.50 1.77
C LEU A 93 0.10 11.49 1.09
N VAL A 94 0.38 11.84 -0.18
CA VAL A 94 -0.44 12.78 -0.94
C VAL A 94 -1.84 12.25 -1.22
N GLN A 95 -1.99 10.97 -1.55
CA GLN A 95 -3.34 10.40 -1.70
C GLN A 95 -4.12 10.47 -0.38
N TYR A 96 -3.46 10.28 0.76
CA TYR A 96 -4.11 10.35 2.07
C TYR A 96 -4.46 11.75 2.54
N LEU A 97 -3.63 12.74 2.24
CA LEU A 97 -3.98 14.14 2.44
C LEU A 97 -5.24 14.50 1.65
N ARG A 98 -5.31 14.10 0.38
CA ARG A 98 -6.47 14.37 -0.49
C ARG A 98 -7.74 13.66 -0.03
N LEU A 99 -7.62 12.48 0.55
CA LEU A 99 -8.74 11.71 1.09
C LEU A 99 -9.16 12.15 2.50
N GLY A 100 -8.43 13.07 3.13
CA GLY A 100 -8.64 13.44 4.54
C GLY A 100 -8.33 12.30 5.52
N TRP A 101 -7.51 11.33 5.13
CA TRP A 101 -7.17 10.16 5.95
C TRP A 101 -5.95 10.38 6.85
N ILE A 102 -5.22 11.48 6.64
CA ILE A 102 -4.06 11.86 7.44
C ILE A 102 -4.24 13.30 7.94
N SER A 103 -3.72 13.62 9.12
CA SER A 103 -3.82 14.96 9.72
C SER A 103 -2.90 15.96 9.01
N PRO A 104 -3.43 16.98 8.31
CA PRO A 104 -2.63 18.03 7.68
C PRO A 104 -1.77 18.80 8.69
N GLN A 105 -2.35 19.04 9.87
CA GLN A 105 -1.68 19.75 10.97
C GLN A 105 -0.47 19.01 11.51
N LEU A 106 -0.59 17.69 11.72
CA LEU A 106 0.55 16.89 12.16
C LEU A 106 1.60 16.76 11.07
N VAL A 107 1.18 16.68 9.79
CA VAL A 107 2.09 16.70 8.64
C VAL A 107 2.93 17.99 8.65
N TYR A 108 2.30 19.15 8.82
CA TYR A 108 2.98 20.44 8.93
C TYR A 108 3.89 20.52 10.15
N ARG A 109 3.36 20.28 11.36
CA ARG A 109 4.11 20.41 12.63
C ARG A 109 5.34 19.51 12.70
N ARG A 110 5.29 18.34 12.06
CA ARG A 110 6.39 17.36 12.04
C ARG A 110 7.23 17.42 10.76
N ALA A 111 6.95 18.37 9.86
CA ALA A 111 7.59 18.49 8.55
C ALA A 111 7.61 17.18 7.75
N VAL A 112 6.50 16.42 7.79
CA VAL A 112 6.40 15.10 7.14
C VAL A 112 6.18 15.29 5.65
N PHE A 113 7.17 14.92 4.83
CA PHE A 113 7.05 14.98 3.37
C PHE A 113 6.89 13.59 2.72
N ARG A 114 6.93 12.50 3.50
CA ARG A 114 6.69 11.12 3.07
C ARG A 114 6.32 10.22 4.25
N GLU A 115 5.64 9.11 4.00
CA GLU A 115 5.54 8.05 5.02
C GLU A 115 6.92 7.40 5.29
N THR A 116 7.13 6.95 6.51
CA THR A 116 8.33 6.19 6.89
C THR A 116 8.05 4.70 6.74
N VAL A 117 8.99 3.98 6.12
CA VAL A 117 8.99 2.52 6.13
C VAL A 117 9.97 2.05 7.18
N THR A 118 9.52 1.17 8.07
CA THR A 118 10.35 0.58 9.11
C THR A 118 10.00 -0.89 9.24
N HIS A 119 11.01 -1.74 9.21
CA HIS A 119 10.90 -3.15 9.52
C HIS A 119 12.23 -3.65 10.12
N PRO A 120 12.22 -4.76 10.87
CA PRO A 120 13.46 -5.40 11.28
C PRO A 120 14.32 -5.87 10.11
N PRO A 121 15.64 -6.04 10.30
CA PRO A 121 16.47 -6.75 9.33
C PRO A 121 15.94 -8.17 9.06
N GLY A 122 16.01 -8.62 7.80
CA GLY A 122 15.64 -9.98 7.40
C GLY A 122 14.16 -10.19 7.07
N VAL A 123 13.31 -9.18 7.26
CA VAL A 123 11.94 -9.13 6.73
C VAL A 123 11.81 -7.89 5.86
N GLN A 124 10.93 -7.89 4.86
CA GLN A 124 10.78 -6.78 3.93
C GLN A 124 9.31 -6.57 3.60
N ASN A 125 8.90 -5.31 3.40
CA ASN A 125 7.63 -5.05 2.78
C ASN A 125 7.72 -5.32 1.28
N ILE A 126 6.58 -5.63 0.68
CA ILE A 126 6.44 -5.85 -0.76
C ILE A 126 5.54 -4.77 -1.32
N HIS A 127 6.02 -4.04 -2.32
CA HIS A 127 5.33 -2.93 -2.97
C HIS A 127 4.91 -3.37 -4.35
N THR A 128 3.62 -3.24 -4.66
CA THR A 128 3.11 -3.34 -6.03
C THR A 128 2.69 -1.96 -6.51
N ILE A 129 3.30 -1.50 -7.61
CA ILE A 129 3.19 -0.14 -8.12
C ILE A 129 2.82 -0.22 -9.59
N SER A 130 1.84 0.58 -10.02
CA SER A 130 1.52 0.76 -11.44
C SER A 130 1.92 2.17 -11.88
N LEU A 131 2.72 2.26 -12.94
CA LEU A 131 3.30 3.47 -13.50
C LEU A 131 2.75 3.73 -14.89
N CYS A 132 2.46 4.99 -15.22
CA CYS A 132 2.18 5.38 -16.60
C CYS A 132 3.51 5.53 -17.36
N THR A 133 3.72 4.76 -18.42
CA THR A 133 4.95 4.79 -19.23
C THR A 133 5.17 6.14 -19.90
N ARG A 134 4.10 6.80 -20.31
CA ARG A 134 4.16 8.11 -20.97
C ARG A 134 4.55 9.25 -20.03
N THR A 135 4.05 9.25 -18.79
CA THR A 135 4.23 10.39 -17.86
C THR A 135 5.10 10.09 -16.65
N GLY A 136 5.47 8.82 -16.43
CA GLY A 136 6.19 8.37 -15.23
C GLY A 136 5.42 8.43 -13.93
N ARG A 137 4.15 8.78 -13.97
CA ARG A 137 3.36 8.97 -12.74
C ARG A 137 2.92 7.63 -12.21
N ILE A 138 2.97 7.47 -10.89
CA ILE A 138 2.31 6.36 -10.20
C ILE A 138 0.79 6.54 -10.37
N ARG A 139 0.13 5.52 -10.93
CA ARG A 139 -1.33 5.45 -11.11
C ARG A 139 -2.02 4.66 -10.01
N GLY A 140 -1.31 3.76 -9.37
CA GLY A 140 -1.81 3.05 -8.22
C GLY A 140 -0.73 2.34 -7.44
N TYR A 141 -1.08 1.96 -6.22
CA TYR A 141 -0.20 1.33 -5.26
C TYR A 141 -1.00 0.36 -4.38
N ILE A 142 -0.38 -0.75 -4.01
CA ILE A 142 -0.81 -1.67 -2.95
C ILE A 142 0.45 -2.32 -2.36
N SER A 143 0.43 -2.71 -1.09
CA SER A 143 1.58 -3.38 -0.47
C SER A 143 1.22 -4.49 0.49
N LEU A 144 2.14 -5.43 0.66
CA LEU A 144 2.17 -6.37 1.78
C LEU A 144 3.16 -5.84 2.81
N ALA A 145 2.68 -5.52 4.01
CA ALA A 145 3.53 -5.13 5.11
C ALA A 145 3.91 -6.35 5.95
N CYS A 146 5.20 -6.49 6.25
CA CYS A 146 5.72 -7.59 7.04
C CYS A 146 5.55 -7.35 8.56
N THR A 147 5.84 -8.37 9.36
CA THR A 147 5.87 -8.25 10.82
C THR A 147 6.99 -7.31 11.30
N ALA A 148 6.82 -6.78 12.51
CA ALA A 148 7.88 -6.12 13.27
C ALA A 148 8.68 -7.07 14.17
N ASP A 149 8.37 -8.38 14.16
CA ASP A 149 9.14 -9.39 14.88
C ASP A 149 10.49 -9.65 14.21
N ARG A 150 11.57 -9.56 15.01
CA ARG A 150 12.93 -9.88 14.55
C ARG A 150 13.14 -11.36 14.22
N LEU A 151 12.38 -12.25 14.86
CA LEU A 151 12.43 -13.69 14.67
C LEU A 151 11.01 -14.20 14.41
N PRO A 152 10.83 -15.29 13.66
CA PRO A 152 9.53 -15.92 13.50
C PRO A 152 8.97 -16.35 14.86
N LEU A 153 7.75 -15.91 15.18
CA LEU A 153 7.04 -16.34 16.38
C LEU A 153 5.73 -17.05 15.99
N PRO A 154 5.24 -18.01 16.79
CA PRO A 154 3.89 -18.53 16.65
C PRO A 154 2.84 -17.40 16.69
N LEU A 155 1.74 -17.57 15.96
CA LEU A 155 0.70 -16.52 15.83
C LEU A 155 -0.08 -16.25 17.11
N ASP A 156 -0.07 -17.18 18.07
CA ASP A 156 -0.64 -17.04 19.40
C ASP A 156 0.40 -16.64 20.46
N HIS A 157 1.67 -16.43 20.08
CA HIS A 157 2.70 -16.07 21.05
C HIS A 157 2.37 -14.69 21.65
N PRO A 158 2.25 -14.55 22.99
CA PRO A 158 1.84 -13.30 23.65
C PRO A 158 2.82 -12.12 23.48
N ARG A 159 4.02 -12.35 22.93
CA ARG A 159 5.06 -11.33 22.73
C ARG A 159 5.21 -10.94 21.27
N ARG A 160 4.44 -11.53 20.34
CA ARG A 160 4.48 -11.11 18.95
C ARG A 160 4.08 -9.63 18.86
N TYR A 161 4.77 -8.90 17.99
CA TYR A 161 4.32 -7.56 17.66
C TYR A 161 2.95 -7.63 17.00
N ARG A 162 2.04 -6.75 17.44
CA ARG A 162 0.77 -6.55 16.76
C ARG A 162 1.01 -5.71 15.51
N PHE A 163 0.33 -6.08 14.43
CA PHE A 163 0.31 -5.28 13.23
C PHE A 163 -0.57 -4.04 13.40
N SER A 164 -0.58 -3.13 12.41
CA SER A 164 -1.30 -1.87 12.58
C SER A 164 -2.81 -2.05 12.67
N THR A 165 -3.41 -2.93 11.85
CA THR A 165 -4.83 -3.28 11.94
C THR A 165 -5.19 -3.81 13.33
N GLU A 166 -4.42 -4.76 13.87
CA GLU A 166 -4.68 -5.32 15.21
C GLU A 166 -4.58 -4.27 16.31
N THR A 167 -3.61 -3.36 16.18
CA THR A 167 -3.42 -2.23 17.10
C THR A 167 -4.59 -1.27 17.04
N ALA A 168 -4.98 -0.84 15.84
CA ALA A 168 -6.07 0.10 15.62
C ALA A 168 -7.41 -0.45 16.09
N HIS A 169 -7.71 -1.72 15.77
CA HIS A 169 -8.95 -2.38 16.14
C HIS A 169 -8.94 -2.99 17.55
N ARG A 170 -7.78 -3.02 18.22
CA ARG A 170 -7.57 -3.60 19.56
C ARG A 170 -7.99 -5.06 19.69
N ILE A 171 -7.68 -5.86 18.68
CA ILE A 171 -8.02 -7.28 18.59
C ILE A 171 -6.78 -8.13 18.31
N ASP A 172 -6.91 -9.43 18.55
CA ASP A 172 -6.01 -10.46 18.02
C ASP A 172 -6.71 -11.13 16.83
N LEU A 173 -6.22 -10.88 15.61
CA LEU A 173 -6.78 -11.47 14.38
C LEU A 173 -6.16 -12.83 14.07
N LEU A 174 -4.92 -13.04 14.49
CA LEU A 174 -4.04 -14.09 14.00
C LEU A 174 -4.00 -15.31 14.90
N GLY A 175 -4.28 -15.17 16.21
CA GLY A 175 -4.19 -16.26 17.18
C GLY A 175 -5.08 -17.46 16.81
N GLN A 176 -6.24 -17.23 16.20
CA GLN A 176 -7.13 -18.30 15.72
C GLN A 176 -6.55 -19.13 14.56
N PHE A 177 -5.50 -18.65 13.90
CA PHE A 177 -4.78 -19.36 12.83
C PHE A 177 -3.49 -20.02 13.34
N ALA A 178 -3.21 -19.97 14.65
CA ALA A 178 -2.02 -20.60 15.19
C ALA A 178 -2.01 -22.11 14.87
N ALA A 179 -0.94 -22.55 14.21
CA ALA A 179 -0.72 -23.93 13.82
C ALA A 179 0.78 -24.22 13.74
N PRO A 180 1.22 -25.49 13.92
CA PRO A 180 2.61 -25.86 13.74
C PRO A 180 3.17 -25.41 12.38
N GLY A 181 4.33 -24.76 12.39
CA GLY A 181 4.99 -24.27 11.17
C GLY A 181 4.33 -23.04 10.52
N LEU A 182 3.37 -22.39 11.18
CA LEU A 182 2.84 -21.09 10.80
C LEU A 182 3.25 -20.03 11.82
N GLY A 183 4.08 -19.07 11.38
CA GLY A 183 4.58 -17.99 12.22
C GLY A 183 4.42 -16.61 11.60
N THR A 184 4.78 -15.57 12.36
CA THR A 184 4.56 -14.16 12.01
C THR A 184 5.27 -13.72 10.74
N HIS A 185 6.32 -14.42 10.31
CA HIS A 185 7.05 -14.16 9.06
C HIS A 185 6.30 -14.65 7.80
N GLN A 186 5.28 -15.49 7.96
CA GLN A 186 4.43 -15.98 6.86
C GLN A 186 3.09 -15.23 6.77
N VAL A 187 2.94 -14.16 7.56
CA VAL A 187 1.74 -13.34 7.62
C VAL A 187 2.07 -11.94 7.13
N PHE A 188 1.24 -11.45 6.22
CA PHE A 188 1.38 -10.11 5.67
C PHE A 188 0.11 -9.29 5.79
N GLU A 189 0.26 -8.03 6.17
CA GLU A 189 -0.84 -7.07 6.22
C GLU A 189 -0.97 -6.38 4.86
N ILE A 190 -2.05 -6.61 4.13
CA ILE A 190 -2.38 -5.88 2.91
C ILE A 190 -2.71 -4.45 3.29
N LYS A 191 -1.94 -3.50 2.78
CA LYS A 191 -2.15 -2.08 3.03
C LYS A 191 -2.24 -1.27 1.75
N ARG A 192 -2.80 -0.07 1.94
CA ARG A 192 -2.63 1.06 1.03
C ARG A 192 -3.10 0.78 -0.39
N PHE A 193 -4.22 0.07 -0.56
CA PHE A 193 -4.80 -0.13 -1.89
C PHE A 193 -5.40 1.19 -2.40
N VAL A 194 -4.59 1.97 -3.11
CA VAL A 194 -4.92 3.33 -3.53
C VAL A 194 -4.64 3.53 -5.02
N ARG A 195 -5.39 4.44 -5.62
CA ARG A 195 -5.19 4.94 -6.98
C ARG A 195 -4.90 6.43 -6.93
N ASP A 196 -4.23 6.95 -7.96
CA ASP A 196 -4.07 8.39 -8.15
C ASP A 196 -5.44 9.06 -8.31
N LEU A 197 -5.81 9.92 -7.37
CA LEU A 197 -7.10 10.62 -7.38
C LEU A 197 -7.26 11.64 -8.52
N HIS A 198 -6.17 12.08 -9.14
CA HIS A 198 -6.23 12.93 -10.33
C HIS A 198 -6.13 12.15 -11.64
N MET A 199 -6.11 10.82 -11.58
CA MET A 199 -6.20 10.02 -12.78
C MET A 199 -7.53 10.32 -13.48
N PRO A 200 -7.51 10.67 -14.78
CA PRO A 200 -8.73 10.88 -15.55
C PRO A 200 -9.63 9.65 -15.46
N GLN A 201 -10.94 9.88 -15.39
CA GLN A 201 -11.90 8.79 -15.50
C GLN A 201 -11.78 8.10 -16.86
N GLY A 202 -12.13 6.80 -16.90
CA GLY A 202 -12.11 6.00 -18.12
C GLY A 202 -11.40 4.66 -17.91
N ARG A 203 -11.09 4.01 -19.03
CA ARG A 203 -10.62 2.62 -19.09
C ARG A 203 -9.42 2.33 -18.19
N ILE A 204 -8.40 3.19 -18.21
CA ILE A 204 -7.19 3.04 -17.40
C ILE A 204 -7.54 3.09 -15.91
N ALA A 205 -8.41 4.02 -15.50
CA ALA A 205 -8.79 4.17 -14.10
C ALA A 205 -9.51 2.94 -13.53
N GLU A 206 -10.29 2.25 -14.37
CA GLU A 206 -10.95 1.00 -14.02
C GLU A 206 -9.99 -0.19 -13.98
N ARG A 207 -8.91 -0.15 -14.76
CA ARG A 207 -7.97 -1.27 -14.93
C ARG A 207 -6.79 -1.26 -13.97
N VAL A 208 -6.36 -0.10 -13.48
CA VAL A 208 -5.26 0.02 -12.51
C VAL A 208 -5.44 -0.90 -11.28
N PRO A 209 -6.62 -0.97 -10.62
CA PRO A 209 -6.82 -1.90 -9.50
C PRO A 209 -6.53 -3.36 -9.87
N TRP A 210 -6.85 -3.78 -11.10
CA TRP A 210 -6.64 -5.14 -11.57
C TRP A 210 -5.17 -5.42 -11.88
N HIS A 211 -4.42 -4.44 -12.43
CA HIS A 211 -2.97 -4.55 -12.54
C HIS A 211 -2.30 -4.75 -11.18
N LEU A 212 -2.72 -3.96 -10.18
CA LEU A 212 -2.19 -4.05 -8.83
C LEU A 212 -2.49 -5.41 -8.18
N LEU A 213 -3.73 -5.90 -8.31
CA LEU A 213 -4.11 -7.22 -7.79
C LEU A 213 -3.39 -8.36 -8.52
N LEU A 214 -3.17 -8.24 -9.83
CA LEU A 214 -2.43 -9.22 -10.61
C LEU A 214 -0.98 -9.33 -10.12
N GLY A 215 -0.28 -8.21 -9.97
CA GLY A 215 1.11 -8.21 -9.50
C GLY A 215 1.24 -8.74 -8.07
N LEU A 216 0.37 -8.27 -7.17
CA LEU A 216 0.32 -8.71 -5.78
C LEU A 216 0.02 -10.21 -5.68
N GLY A 217 -1.00 -10.69 -6.38
CA GLY A 217 -1.43 -12.09 -6.31
C GLY A 217 -0.44 -13.05 -6.97
N ARG A 218 0.19 -12.68 -8.09
CA ARG A 218 1.27 -13.47 -8.70
C ARG A 218 2.46 -13.58 -7.76
N THR A 219 2.84 -12.47 -7.12
CA THR A 219 3.90 -12.48 -6.11
C THR A 219 3.57 -13.42 -4.94
N MET A 220 2.33 -13.42 -4.43
CA MET A 220 1.93 -14.38 -3.37
C MET A 220 2.01 -15.84 -3.83
N VAL A 221 1.60 -16.12 -5.08
CA VAL A 221 1.70 -17.47 -5.66
C VAL A 221 3.17 -17.91 -5.76
N ASP A 222 4.04 -17.04 -6.27
CA ASP A 222 5.46 -17.34 -6.48
C ASP A 222 6.22 -17.50 -5.15
N LEU A 223 5.80 -16.76 -4.11
CA LEU A 223 6.35 -16.88 -2.76
C LEU A 223 5.90 -18.17 -2.03
N GLY A 224 4.79 -18.77 -2.43
CA GLY A 224 4.28 -20.02 -1.88
C GLY A 224 4.13 -19.99 -0.36
N ASP A 225 4.77 -20.94 0.34
CA ASP A 225 4.69 -21.08 1.81
C ASP A 225 5.33 -19.93 2.60
N GLN A 226 5.96 -18.97 1.93
CA GLN A 226 6.41 -17.73 2.56
C GLN A 226 5.27 -16.74 2.82
N VAL A 227 4.11 -16.88 2.14
CA VAL A 227 2.92 -16.05 2.38
C VAL A 227 1.70 -16.95 2.52
N ARG A 228 1.33 -17.28 3.76
CA ARG A 228 0.25 -18.24 4.04
C ARG A 228 -1.03 -17.57 4.52
N VAL A 229 -0.92 -16.43 5.20
CA VAL A 229 -2.05 -15.66 5.71
C VAL A 229 -1.89 -14.20 5.33
N VAL A 230 -2.97 -13.59 4.87
CA VAL A 230 -3.05 -12.16 4.64
C VAL A 230 -4.20 -11.55 5.43
N PHE A 231 -4.03 -10.30 5.82
CA PHE A 231 -5.04 -9.59 6.60
C PHE A 231 -4.90 -8.09 6.42
N GLY A 232 -5.79 -7.31 7.03
CA GLY A 232 -5.70 -5.86 7.04
C GLY A 232 -7.03 -5.26 7.44
N ASP A 233 -7.22 -3.97 7.19
CA ASP A 233 -8.51 -3.31 7.31
C ASP A 233 -8.87 -2.57 6.03
N ALA A 234 -10.13 -2.64 5.65
CA ALA A 234 -10.62 -1.87 4.52
C ALA A 234 -12.13 -1.61 4.57
N LYS A 235 -12.59 -0.68 3.73
CA LYS A 235 -14.02 -0.45 3.49
C LYS A 235 -14.62 -1.63 2.73
N GLU A 236 -15.69 -2.21 3.26
CA GLU A 236 -16.29 -3.45 2.72
C GLU A 236 -16.70 -3.37 1.25
N HIS A 237 -17.36 -2.28 0.87
CA HIS A 237 -17.88 -2.09 -0.48
C HIS A 237 -16.81 -1.64 -1.49
N VAL A 238 -15.55 -1.52 -1.06
CA VAL A 238 -14.43 -1.06 -1.90
C VAL A 238 -13.41 -2.20 -2.05
N ALA A 239 -12.40 -2.27 -1.19
CA ALA A 239 -11.28 -3.20 -1.37
C ALA A 239 -11.67 -4.66 -1.09
N LEU A 240 -12.49 -4.92 -0.05
CA LEU A 240 -12.82 -6.31 0.33
C LEU A 240 -13.60 -7.03 -0.77
N ARG A 241 -14.40 -6.31 -1.56
CA ARG A 241 -15.06 -6.87 -2.73
C ARG A 241 -14.04 -7.45 -3.71
N HIS A 242 -12.94 -6.75 -3.96
CA HIS A 242 -11.90 -7.23 -4.88
C HIS A 242 -11.22 -8.49 -4.35
N PHE A 243 -10.82 -8.51 -3.07
CA PHE A 243 -10.21 -9.71 -2.48
C PHE A 243 -11.16 -10.91 -2.47
N ARG A 244 -12.46 -10.71 -2.20
CA ARG A 244 -13.46 -11.78 -2.28
C ARG A 244 -13.65 -12.34 -3.69
N LEU A 245 -13.49 -11.49 -4.72
CA LEU A 245 -13.53 -11.90 -6.13
C LEU A 245 -12.30 -12.71 -6.53
N THR A 246 -11.14 -12.42 -5.94
CA THR A 246 -9.89 -13.17 -6.16
C THR A 246 -9.76 -14.40 -5.25
N GLY A 247 -10.89 -15.01 -4.88
CA GLY A 247 -10.91 -16.29 -4.16
C GLY A 247 -10.75 -16.22 -2.64
N PHE A 248 -10.36 -15.09 -2.04
CA PHE A 248 -10.17 -15.03 -0.59
C PHE A 248 -11.48 -15.24 0.17
N ASP A 249 -11.46 -16.16 1.13
CA ASP A 249 -12.55 -16.39 2.08
C ASP A 249 -12.34 -15.53 3.34
N LEU A 250 -12.65 -14.24 3.19
CA LEU A 250 -12.39 -13.23 4.21
C LEU A 250 -13.24 -13.46 5.46
N GLN A 251 -12.58 -13.70 6.59
CA GLN A 251 -13.17 -13.58 7.91
C GLN A 251 -13.13 -12.11 8.32
N VAL A 252 -14.29 -11.54 8.66
CA VAL A 252 -14.43 -10.11 9.01
C VAL A 252 -15.04 -9.99 10.40
N PRO A 253 -14.21 -9.88 11.46
CA PRO A 253 -14.71 -9.67 12.81
C PRO A 253 -15.57 -8.40 12.87
N ARG A 254 -16.78 -8.55 13.43
CA ARG A 254 -17.75 -7.47 13.56
C ARG A 254 -17.69 -6.85 14.95
N GLY A 255 -18.16 -5.61 15.07
CA GLY A 255 -18.28 -4.92 16.36
C GLY A 255 -17.00 -4.30 16.91
N THR A 256 -15.96 -4.15 16.09
CA THR A 256 -14.75 -3.40 16.49
C THR A 256 -14.95 -1.90 16.29
N THR A 257 -14.35 -1.10 17.17
CA THR A 257 -14.32 0.37 17.04
C THR A 257 -12.87 0.81 16.87
N PRO A 258 -12.35 0.88 15.63
CA PRO A 258 -10.96 1.24 15.44
C PRO A 258 -10.69 2.66 15.91
N ASN A 259 -9.56 2.86 16.58
CA ASN A 259 -9.16 4.16 17.07
C ASN A 259 -7.64 4.26 17.15
N LEU A 260 -7.11 5.42 16.78
CA LEU A 260 -5.71 5.78 16.97
C LEU A 260 -5.62 7.03 17.86
N PRO A 261 -4.52 7.19 18.62
CA PRO A 261 -4.27 8.42 19.37
C PRO A 261 -4.30 9.65 18.46
N GLU A 262 -4.70 10.81 18.98
CA GLU A 262 -4.74 12.05 18.18
C GLU A 262 -3.36 12.51 17.68
N SER A 263 -2.30 12.02 18.33
CA SER A 263 -0.91 12.22 17.91
C SER A 263 -0.52 11.30 16.75
N ASP A 264 -1.35 10.35 16.34
CA ASP A 264 -1.10 9.53 15.16
C ASP A 264 -1.49 10.29 13.89
N LEU A 265 -0.60 10.29 12.90
CA LEU A 265 -0.84 10.92 11.61
C LEU A 265 -2.12 10.38 10.95
N MET A 266 -2.37 9.08 11.07
CA MET A 266 -3.48 8.37 10.43
C MET A 266 -4.77 8.40 11.24
N ALA A 267 -4.81 9.01 12.43
CA ALA A 267 -6.03 9.06 13.25
C ALA A 267 -7.31 9.50 12.49
N PRO A 268 -7.25 10.45 11.52
CA PRO A 268 -8.43 10.84 10.75
C PRO A 268 -9.07 9.72 9.90
N ILE A 269 -8.34 8.66 9.53
CA ILE A 269 -8.89 7.57 8.70
C ILE A 269 -10.06 6.84 9.38
N TYR A 270 -10.08 6.81 10.71
CA TYR A 270 -11.11 6.14 11.51
C TYR A 270 -12.22 7.09 11.99
N ARG A 271 -12.15 8.37 11.62
CA ARG A 271 -13.18 9.39 11.92
C ARG A 271 -14.11 9.66 10.73
N GLN A 272 -13.99 8.84 9.69
CA GLN A 272 -14.79 8.94 8.46
C GLN A 272 -16.16 8.27 8.66
N ASP A 273 -17.18 8.71 7.92
CA ASP A 273 -18.53 8.12 7.99
C ASP A 273 -18.55 6.62 7.69
N VAL A 274 -17.67 6.18 6.79
CA VAL A 274 -17.48 4.77 6.44
C VAL A 274 -16.16 4.30 7.01
N VAL A 275 -16.24 3.61 8.14
CA VAL A 275 -15.11 3.07 8.88
C VAL A 275 -14.63 1.76 8.22
N ALA A 276 -13.31 1.55 8.20
CA ALA A 276 -12.73 0.29 7.75
C ALA A 276 -13.06 -0.84 8.74
N VAL A 277 -13.22 -2.06 8.23
CA VAL A 277 -13.39 -3.27 9.05
C VAL A 277 -12.16 -4.16 8.91
N PRO A 278 -11.74 -4.83 10.00
CA PRO A 278 -10.61 -5.73 9.93
C PRO A 278 -11.02 -7.01 9.20
N PHE A 279 -10.09 -7.61 8.48
CA PHE A 279 -10.29 -8.89 7.80
C PHE A 279 -9.02 -9.74 7.89
N VAL A 280 -9.19 -11.06 7.79
CA VAL A 280 -8.10 -12.03 7.72
C VAL A 280 -8.52 -13.21 6.85
N ALA A 281 -7.59 -13.77 6.09
CA ALA A 281 -7.80 -14.98 5.31
C ALA A 281 -6.48 -15.72 5.03
N PRO A 282 -6.50 -17.06 4.98
CA PRO A 282 -5.46 -17.82 4.32
C PRO A 282 -5.35 -17.43 2.84
N VAL A 283 -4.15 -17.55 2.27
CA VAL A 283 -3.97 -17.43 0.81
C VAL A 283 -4.65 -18.62 0.12
N PRO A 284 -5.57 -18.41 -0.83
CA PRO A 284 -6.24 -19.51 -1.52
C PRO A 284 -5.25 -20.36 -2.32
N PRO A 285 -5.34 -21.71 -2.27
CA PRO A 285 -4.46 -22.58 -3.05
C PRO A 285 -4.67 -22.42 -4.57
N ASP A 286 -5.85 -21.97 -4.99
CA ASP A 286 -6.24 -21.70 -6.38
C ASP A 286 -6.06 -20.22 -6.78
N LEU A 287 -5.33 -19.42 -6.00
CA LEU A 287 -5.12 -17.98 -6.27
C LEU A 287 -4.57 -17.74 -7.70
N GLY A 288 -3.70 -18.62 -8.19
CA GLY A 288 -3.11 -18.56 -9.53
C GLY A 288 -4.16 -18.50 -10.66
N ASP A 289 -5.28 -19.22 -10.50
CA ASP A 289 -6.35 -19.27 -11.50
C ASP A 289 -7.11 -17.94 -11.59
N TYR A 290 -7.34 -17.29 -10.44
CA TYR A 290 -7.93 -15.94 -10.42
C TYR A 290 -7.00 -14.93 -11.07
N MET A 291 -5.69 -15.06 -10.86
CA MET A 291 -4.70 -14.21 -11.52
C MET A 291 -4.67 -14.44 -13.04
N ASP A 292 -4.94 -15.67 -13.51
CA ASP A 292 -5.06 -15.95 -14.93
C ASP A 292 -6.29 -15.30 -15.57
N LEU A 293 -7.42 -15.25 -14.84
CA LEU A 293 -8.61 -14.51 -15.27
C LEU A 293 -8.34 -13.00 -15.36
N ILE A 294 -7.65 -12.43 -14.36
CA ILE A 294 -7.27 -11.01 -14.41
C ILE A 294 -6.34 -10.75 -15.59
N ARG A 295 -5.29 -11.55 -15.75
CA ARG A 295 -4.37 -11.45 -16.89
C ARG A 295 -5.11 -11.53 -18.21
N GLY A 296 -6.03 -12.50 -18.35
CA GLY A 296 -6.84 -12.66 -19.55
C GLY A 296 -7.69 -11.45 -19.88
N HIS A 297 -8.33 -10.84 -18.88
CA HIS A 297 -9.07 -9.58 -19.05
C HIS A 297 -8.14 -8.42 -19.46
N LEU A 298 -6.96 -8.32 -18.84
CA LEU A 298 -6.00 -7.28 -19.17
C LEU A 298 -5.44 -7.46 -20.59
N ASP A 299 -5.16 -8.69 -21.01
CA ASP A 299 -4.71 -9.05 -22.36
C ASP A 299 -5.84 -8.96 -23.41
N GLY A 300 -7.07 -8.64 -22.99
CA GLY A 300 -8.25 -8.54 -23.84
C GLY A 300 -8.61 -9.85 -24.54
N ARG A 301 -8.56 -10.95 -23.78
CA ARG A 301 -9.09 -12.23 -24.26
C ARG A 301 -10.56 -12.08 -24.66
N PRO A 302 -11.00 -12.67 -25.79
CA PRO A 302 -12.37 -12.50 -26.30
C PRO A 302 -13.47 -12.86 -25.30
N ASP A 303 -13.24 -13.88 -24.47
CA ASP A 303 -14.18 -14.35 -23.44
C ASP A 303 -14.15 -13.52 -22.14
N LEU A 304 -13.22 -12.57 -22.03
CA LEU A 304 -13.00 -11.73 -20.85
C LEU A 304 -12.87 -10.24 -21.24
N LEU A 305 -13.47 -9.81 -22.35
CA LEU A 305 -13.35 -8.44 -22.85
C LEU A 305 -13.92 -7.40 -21.88
N SER A 306 -14.96 -7.75 -21.12
CA SER A 306 -15.55 -6.85 -20.13
C SER A 306 -15.21 -7.25 -18.70
N LEU A 307 -15.23 -6.25 -17.81
CA LEU A 307 -15.14 -6.48 -16.35
C LEU A 307 -16.25 -7.42 -15.86
N LYS A 308 -17.45 -7.34 -16.46
CA LYS A 308 -18.58 -8.20 -16.11
C LYS A 308 -18.28 -9.67 -16.43
N ASP A 309 -17.66 -9.95 -17.57
CA ASP A 309 -17.31 -11.32 -17.97
C ASP A 309 -16.23 -11.89 -17.05
N MET A 310 -15.20 -11.10 -16.73
CA MET A 310 -14.18 -11.49 -15.75
C MET A 310 -14.80 -11.83 -14.38
N VAL A 311 -15.66 -10.95 -13.86
CA VAL A 311 -16.34 -11.17 -12.57
C VAL A 311 -17.23 -12.42 -12.61
N THR A 312 -17.90 -12.67 -13.74
CA THR A 312 -18.75 -13.85 -13.93
C THR A 312 -17.90 -15.13 -13.88
N SER A 313 -16.77 -15.15 -14.59
CA SER A 313 -15.80 -16.25 -14.58
C SER A 313 -15.20 -16.50 -13.19
N MET A 314 -14.84 -15.44 -12.45
CA MET A 314 -14.36 -15.55 -11.06
C MET A 314 -15.42 -16.17 -10.13
N ASN A 315 -16.67 -15.76 -10.25
CA ASN A 315 -17.76 -16.33 -9.45
C ASN A 315 -18.01 -17.81 -9.79
N ALA A 316 -17.98 -18.16 -11.09
CA ALA A 316 -18.11 -19.54 -11.53
C ALA A 316 -16.98 -20.42 -10.97
N ARG A 317 -15.72 -19.92 -10.99
CA ARG A 317 -14.57 -20.60 -10.39
C ARG A 317 -14.78 -20.83 -8.89
N LYS A 318 -15.18 -19.80 -8.15
CA LYS A 318 -15.44 -19.88 -6.71
C LYS A 318 -16.49 -20.94 -6.36
N VAL A 319 -17.56 -21.04 -7.14
CA VAL A 319 -18.60 -22.07 -6.97
C VAL A 319 -18.02 -23.47 -7.23
N ALA A 320 -17.21 -23.63 -8.28
CA ALA A 320 -16.56 -24.90 -8.59
C ALA A 320 -15.59 -25.34 -7.49
N SER A 321 -14.72 -24.46 -7.00
CA SER A 321 -13.75 -24.77 -5.92
C SER A 321 -14.47 -25.20 -4.64
N ARG A 322 -15.57 -24.52 -4.26
CA ARG A 322 -16.39 -24.91 -3.09
C ARG A 322 -17.04 -26.28 -3.25
N ARG A 323 -17.53 -26.60 -4.46
CA ARG A 323 -18.10 -27.92 -4.76
C ARG A 323 -17.05 -29.02 -4.64
N GLN A 324 -15.85 -28.80 -5.19
CA GLN A 324 -14.74 -29.75 -5.11
C GLN A 324 -14.31 -29.97 -3.65
N ALA A 325 -14.16 -28.89 -2.86
CA ALA A 325 -13.80 -28.99 -1.44
C ALA A 325 -14.82 -29.81 -0.64
N ARG A 326 -16.12 -29.61 -0.89
CA ARG A 326 -17.20 -30.38 -0.26
C ARG A 326 -17.14 -31.87 -0.63
N GLN A 327 -16.94 -32.18 -1.92
CA GLN A 327 -16.84 -33.56 -2.39
C GLN A 327 -15.63 -34.29 -1.77
N HIS A 328 -14.50 -33.60 -1.64
CA HIS A 328 -13.31 -34.14 -0.99
C HIS A 328 -13.54 -34.42 0.51
N ALA A 329 -14.20 -33.49 1.23
CA ALA A 329 -14.55 -33.69 2.63
C ALA A 329 -15.52 -34.88 2.84
N GLU A 330 -16.50 -35.05 1.96
CA GLU A 330 -17.45 -36.17 1.99
C GLU A 330 -16.78 -37.53 1.71
N GLN A 331 -15.73 -37.57 0.89
CA GLN A 331 -14.93 -38.78 0.63
C GLN A 331 -14.08 -39.17 1.83
N LEU A 332 -13.43 -38.21 2.49
CA LEU A 332 -12.64 -38.46 3.70
C LEU A 332 -13.49 -38.93 4.88
N GLY A 333 -14.72 -38.39 5.01
CA GLY A 333 -15.64 -38.80 6.08
C GLY A 333 -16.17 -40.24 5.97
N LYS A 334 -16.24 -40.80 4.75
CA LYS A 334 -16.71 -42.18 4.51
C LYS A 334 -15.63 -43.24 4.75
N GLY A 335 -14.35 -42.88 4.68
CA GLY A 335 -13.23 -43.81 4.90
C GLY A 335 -12.89 -44.06 6.37
N GLY A 336 -13.44 -43.29 7.30
CA GLY A 336 -13.08 -43.34 8.74
C GLY A 336 -13.95 -44.26 9.61
N THR A 337 -15.00 -44.87 9.09
CA THR A 337 -15.97 -45.66 9.90
C THR A 337 -15.88 -47.18 9.69
N SER A 338 -14.85 -47.69 9.00
CA SER A 338 -14.79 -49.11 8.62
C SER A 338 -13.84 -50.02 9.41
N ASP A 339 -13.09 -49.55 10.42
CA ASP A 339 -12.21 -50.43 11.20
C ASP A 339 -12.31 -50.18 12.71
N HIS A 340 -13.14 -51.00 13.38
CA HIS A 340 -12.86 -51.66 14.65
C HIS A 340 -14.13 -52.39 15.12
N ARG A 341 -14.32 -53.60 14.58
CA ARG A 341 -15.04 -54.69 15.25
C ARG A 341 -14.11 -55.90 15.19
N GLU A 342 -13.22 -55.99 16.17
CA GLU A 342 -12.68 -57.28 16.63
C GLU A 342 -13.00 -57.42 18.11
#